data_AF-A0A958P7C9-F1
#
_entry.id   AF-A0A958P7C9-F1
#
_cell.length_a   1.000
_cell.length_b   1.000
_cell.length_c   1.000
_cell.angle_alpha   90.00
_cell.angle_beta   90.00
_cell.angle_gamma   90.00
#
_symmetry.space_group_name_H-M   'P 1'
#
loop_
_entity.id
_entity.type
_entity.pdbx_description
1 polymer ?
#
loop_
_entity_poly.entity_id
_entity_poly.type
_entity_poly.pdbx_seq_one_letter_code
_entity_poly.pdbx_strand_id
1 'polypeptide(L)'
;MQRSGICSLATFALAFGLLIGTQSSFAQVLARAGSVEITEKDFKEKYSEIRSRAVNPPTPEEFLEDLIRYEIGLQEARKRKLENDPAVQQAMNQALYRGFLEKAIGDKVEKIKVNEKEMRAFYSKNPEIRTSHILISVKPVATPKERTAARQRAMEIYKEVSQSKRPFTDLVKLYSDDSTTKATGGDL
;
A
#
# COMPACT_ATOMS: atom_id res chain seq x y z
N MET A 1 84.98 32.64 -28.60
CA MET A 1 83.98 32.90 -29.68
C MET A 1 83.97 31.71 -30.62
N GLN A 2 82.82 31.46 -31.24
CA GLN A 2 82.48 30.39 -32.20
C GLN A 2 82.20 28.98 -31.65
N ARG A 3 80.90 28.65 -31.73
CA ARG A 3 80.33 27.30 -31.82
C ARG A 3 80.29 26.89 -33.31
N SER A 4 80.57 25.63 -33.59
CA SER A 4 80.11 24.92 -34.79
C SER A 4 80.39 23.43 -34.66
N GLY A 5 79.44 22.58 -35.05
CA GLY A 5 79.69 21.15 -35.31
C GLY A 5 78.51 20.22 -35.05
N ILE A 6 77.71 19.97 -36.08
CA ILE A 6 76.57 19.06 -36.18
C ILE A 6 77.05 17.61 -36.40
N CYS A 7 76.31 16.59 -35.90
CA CYS A 7 76.12 15.24 -36.50
C CYS A 7 75.25 14.39 -35.53
N SER A 8 73.97 14.15 -35.77
CA SER A 8 73.34 13.11 -36.62
C SER A 8 73.50 11.66 -36.12
N LEU A 9 72.33 10.99 -35.97
CA LEU A 9 72.00 9.56 -36.13
C LEU A 9 71.52 8.73 -34.92
N ALA A 10 70.45 7.99 -35.24
CA ALA A 10 70.07 6.64 -34.79
C ALA A 10 68.97 6.49 -33.72
N THR A 11 67.75 6.33 -34.26
CA THR A 11 66.65 5.43 -33.88
C THR A 11 67.00 4.26 -32.94
N PHE A 12 66.21 4.05 -31.87
CA PHE A 12 65.61 2.74 -31.53
C PHE A 12 64.51 2.87 -30.46
N ALA A 13 63.50 2.00 -30.59
CA ALA A 13 62.20 2.03 -29.94
C ALA A 13 62.20 1.69 -28.44
N LEU A 14 61.18 2.16 -27.71
CA LEU A 14 60.46 1.31 -26.76
C LEU A 14 59.00 1.78 -26.64
N ALA A 15 58.10 1.02 -27.26
CA ALA A 15 56.67 1.16 -27.09
C ALA A 15 56.30 0.76 -25.65
N PHE A 16 56.00 1.74 -24.80
CA PHE A 16 55.44 1.49 -23.48
C PHE A 16 53.94 1.21 -23.65
N GLY A 17 53.62 -0.06 -23.90
CA GLY A 17 52.24 -0.55 -23.86
C GLY A 17 51.71 -0.39 -22.44
N LEU A 18 50.87 0.63 -22.23
CA LEU A 18 50.07 0.77 -21.03
C LEU A 18 49.04 -0.37 -21.04
N LEU A 19 49.38 -1.51 -20.45
CA LEU A 19 48.38 -2.48 -20.01
C LEU A 19 47.55 -1.80 -18.92
N ILE A 20 46.46 -1.17 -19.34
CA ILE A 20 45.32 -0.89 -18.48
C ILE A 20 44.78 -2.28 -18.12
N GLY A 21 45.30 -2.85 -17.04
CA GLY A 21 44.66 -3.97 -16.38
C GLY A 21 43.29 -3.48 -15.94
N THR A 22 42.25 -3.91 -16.64
CA THR A 22 40.88 -3.86 -16.16
C THR A 22 40.86 -4.62 -14.85
N GLN A 23 40.88 -3.91 -13.72
CA GLN A 23 40.47 -4.47 -12.45
C GLN A 23 39.00 -4.82 -12.60
N SER A 24 38.73 -6.06 -12.99
CA SER A 24 37.43 -6.66 -12.88
C SER A 24 37.07 -6.61 -11.41
N SER A 25 36.23 -5.65 -11.04
CA SER A 25 35.60 -5.57 -9.73
C SER A 25 34.69 -6.79 -9.60
N PHE A 26 35.28 -7.94 -9.25
CA PHE A 26 34.49 -9.07 -8.80
C PHE A 26 33.69 -8.61 -7.58
N ALA A 27 32.37 -8.70 -7.67
CA ALA A 27 31.50 -8.35 -6.56
C ALA A 27 31.95 -9.15 -5.32
N GLN A 28 32.29 -8.46 -4.24
CA GLN A 28 32.72 -9.12 -3.01
C GLN A 28 31.56 -9.96 -2.48
N VAL A 29 31.73 -11.28 -2.46
CA VAL A 29 30.71 -12.22 -1.96
C VAL A 29 30.85 -12.30 -0.44
N LEU A 30 29.78 -11.96 0.27
CA LEU A 30 29.74 -12.04 1.75
C LEU A 30 29.33 -13.42 2.24
N ALA A 31 28.42 -14.09 1.52
CA ALA A 31 27.95 -15.42 1.86
C ALA A 31 27.42 -16.17 0.63
N ARG A 32 27.32 -17.50 0.73
CA ARG A 32 26.60 -18.35 -0.23
C ARG A 32 25.48 -19.10 0.47
N ALA A 33 24.26 -18.96 -0.06
CA ALA A 33 23.09 -19.72 0.35
C ALA A 33 22.77 -20.72 -0.77
N GLY A 34 23.36 -21.92 -0.72
CA GLY A 34 23.22 -22.92 -1.79
C GLY A 34 23.78 -22.41 -3.12
N SER A 35 22.92 -22.24 -4.13
CA SER A 35 23.31 -21.71 -5.45
C SER A 35 23.27 -20.18 -5.56
N VAL A 36 22.82 -19.47 -4.53
CA VAL A 36 22.70 -18.01 -4.54
C VAL A 36 23.90 -17.39 -3.81
N GLU A 37 24.60 -16.48 -4.48
CA GLU A 37 25.67 -15.67 -3.87
C GLU A 37 25.07 -14.37 -3.34
N ILE A 38 25.32 -14.07 -2.06
CA ILE A 38 24.93 -12.80 -1.44
C ILE A 38 26.13 -11.86 -1.55
N THR A 39 26.04 -10.87 -2.44
CA THR A 39 27.10 -9.90 -2.64
C THR A 39 27.03 -8.77 -1.61
N GLU A 40 28.17 -8.11 -1.39
CA GLU A 40 28.26 -6.96 -0.49
C GLU A 40 27.32 -5.82 -0.93
N LYS A 41 27.14 -5.65 -2.25
CA LYS A 41 26.23 -4.65 -2.81
C LYS A 41 24.78 -4.98 -2.43
N ASP A 42 24.32 -6.20 -2.68
CA ASP A 42 22.95 -6.62 -2.40
C ASP A 42 22.64 -6.56 -0.90
N PHE A 43 23.61 -6.95 -0.07
CA PHE A 43 23.52 -6.85 1.38
C PHE A 43 23.36 -5.39 1.82
N LYS A 44 24.22 -4.49 1.35
CA LYS A 44 24.18 -3.06 1.71
C LYS A 44 22.85 -2.41 1.30
N GLU A 45 22.37 -2.69 0.09
CA GLU A 45 21.08 -2.17 -0.40
C GLU A 45 19.93 -2.63 0.52
N LYS A 46 19.78 -3.94 0.74
CA LYS A 46 18.70 -4.50 1.57
C LYS A 46 18.80 -4.07 3.03
N TYR A 47 20.00 -4.05 3.60
CA TYR A 47 20.22 -3.66 4.99
C TYR A 47 19.90 -2.17 5.22
N SER A 48 20.27 -1.30 4.27
CA SER A 48 19.95 0.13 4.34
C SER A 48 18.44 0.39 4.39
N GLU A 49 17.66 -0.37 3.61
CA GLU A 49 16.20 -0.25 3.59
C GLU A 49 15.59 -0.63 4.95
N ILE A 50 15.99 -1.76 5.52
CA ILE A 50 15.52 -2.21 6.84
C ILE A 50 15.91 -1.21 7.93
N ARG A 51 17.17 -0.74 7.92
CA ARG A 51 17.67 0.24 8.89
C ARG A 51 16.91 1.57 8.83
N SER A 52 16.46 1.99 7.65
CA SER A 52 15.71 3.26 7.49
C SER A 52 14.30 3.23 8.05
N ARG A 53 13.71 2.03 8.22
CA ARG A 53 12.31 1.85 8.65
C ARG A 53 12.16 1.27 10.05
N ALA A 54 13.17 0.54 10.54
CA ALA A 54 13.11 -0.14 11.83
C ALA A 54 13.50 0.78 13.00
N VAL A 55 12.74 0.72 14.09
CA VAL A 55 13.04 1.43 15.35
C VAL A 55 14.27 0.83 16.04
N ASN A 56 14.42 -0.50 15.97
CA ASN A 56 15.59 -1.23 16.45
C ASN A 56 16.03 -2.21 15.36
N PRO A 57 16.94 -1.81 14.45
CA PRO A 57 17.39 -2.67 13.37
C PRO A 57 18.32 -3.78 13.90
N PRO A 58 18.31 -4.98 13.26
CA PRO A 58 19.28 -6.03 13.58
C PRO A 58 20.71 -5.57 13.29
N THR A 59 21.69 -6.21 13.89
CA THR A 59 23.10 -6.01 13.52
C THR A 59 23.37 -6.50 12.09
N PRO A 60 24.45 -6.02 11.42
CA PRO A 60 24.80 -6.50 10.09
C PRO A 60 24.98 -8.03 10.02
N GLU A 61 25.59 -8.61 11.04
CA GLU A 61 25.84 -10.04 11.15
C GLU A 61 24.53 -10.83 11.28
N GLU A 62 23.62 -10.41 12.16
CA GLU A 62 22.29 -11.02 12.32
C GLU A 62 21.47 -10.92 11.04
N PHE A 63 21.49 -9.75 10.38
CA PHE A 63 20.77 -9.56 9.13
C PHE A 63 21.34 -10.43 8.01
N LEU A 64 22.66 -10.60 7.94
CA LEU A 64 23.29 -11.49 6.97
C LEU A 64 22.86 -12.94 7.18
N GLU A 65 22.81 -13.39 8.44
CA GLU A 65 22.33 -14.73 8.79
C GLU A 65 20.86 -14.92 8.40
N ASP A 66 19.99 -13.94 8.70
CA ASP A 66 18.58 -13.99 8.32
C ASP A 66 18.39 -14.01 6.80
N LEU A 67 19.20 -13.26 6.04
CA LEU A 67 19.19 -13.32 4.58
C LEU A 67 19.60 -14.70 4.05
N ILE A 68 20.63 -15.33 4.63
CA ILE A 68 21.03 -16.69 4.24
C ILE A 68 19.89 -17.68 4.51
N ARG A 69 19.28 -17.62 5.70
CA ARG A 69 18.15 -18.48 6.09
C ARG A 69 16.95 -18.28 5.17
N TYR A 70 16.65 -17.03 4.83
CA TYR A 70 15.59 -16.67 3.90
C TYR A 70 15.82 -17.29 2.51
N GLU A 71 17.02 -17.15 1.94
CA GLU A 71 17.34 -17.69 0.62
C GLU A 71 17.28 -19.23 0.58
N ILE A 72 17.74 -19.90 1.65
CA ILE A 72 17.59 -21.35 1.78
C ILE A 72 16.11 -21.75 1.84
N GLY A 73 15.30 -21.02 2.63
CA GLY A 73 13.87 -21.25 2.72
C GLY A 73 13.15 -21.09 1.38
N LEU A 74 13.49 -20.05 0.60
CA LEU A 74 12.95 -19.85 -0.74
C LEU A 74 13.29 -20.99 -1.70
N GLN A 75 14.52 -21.49 -1.65
CA GLN A 75 14.94 -22.61 -2.50
C GLN A 75 14.14 -23.87 -2.17
N GLU A 76 13.93 -24.17 -0.89
CA GLU A 76 13.11 -25.31 -0.48
C GLU A 76 11.64 -25.14 -0.88
N ALA A 77 11.08 -23.92 -0.74
CA ALA A 77 9.72 -23.61 -1.17
C ALA A 77 9.53 -23.85 -2.69
N ARG A 78 10.50 -23.42 -3.51
CA ARG A 78 10.50 -23.64 -4.97
C ARG A 78 10.64 -25.12 -5.33
N LYS A 79 11.50 -25.87 -4.64
CA LYS A 79 11.61 -27.33 -4.83
C LYS A 79 10.28 -28.04 -4.58
N ARG A 80 9.52 -27.57 -3.59
CA ARG A 80 8.18 -28.05 -3.26
C ARG A 80 7.07 -27.47 -4.15
N LYS A 81 7.42 -26.61 -5.11
CA LYS A 81 6.51 -25.97 -6.05
C LYS A 81 5.41 -25.15 -5.36
N LEU A 82 5.71 -24.55 -4.20
CA LEU A 82 4.75 -23.75 -3.45
C LEU A 82 4.27 -22.51 -4.23
N GLU A 83 4.99 -22.09 -5.27
CA GLU A 83 4.53 -21.05 -6.21
C GLU A 83 3.25 -21.43 -6.97
N ASN A 84 2.88 -22.72 -7.03
CA ASN A 84 1.64 -23.19 -7.63
C ASN A 84 0.49 -23.31 -6.62
N ASP A 85 0.77 -23.11 -5.33
CA ASP A 85 -0.26 -23.10 -4.31
C ASP A 85 -1.22 -21.91 -4.55
N PRO A 86 -2.55 -22.12 -4.54
CA PRO A 86 -3.51 -21.06 -4.82
C PRO A 86 -3.39 -19.85 -3.89
N ALA A 87 -3.09 -20.06 -2.60
CA ALA A 87 -2.94 -18.97 -1.64
C ALA A 87 -1.67 -18.16 -1.92
N VAL A 88 -0.58 -18.84 -2.32
CA VAL A 88 0.67 -18.18 -2.73
C VAL A 88 0.49 -17.37 -4.01
N GLN A 89 -0.20 -17.91 -5.03
CA GLN A 89 -0.51 -17.17 -6.25
C GLN A 89 -1.39 -15.95 -6.00
N GLN A 90 -2.38 -16.09 -5.12
CA GLN A 90 -3.22 -14.98 -4.72
C GLN A 90 -2.39 -13.87 -4.04
N ALA A 91 -1.51 -14.23 -3.11
CA ALA A 91 -0.62 -13.27 -2.45
C ALA A 91 0.33 -12.57 -3.46
N MET A 92 0.89 -13.33 -4.41
CA MET A 92 1.72 -12.80 -5.50
C MET A 92 0.96 -11.77 -6.34
N ASN A 93 -0.26 -12.11 -6.77
CA ASN A 93 -1.11 -11.22 -7.58
C ASN A 93 -1.46 -9.94 -6.83
N GLN A 94 -1.74 -10.02 -5.53
CA GLN A 94 -1.99 -8.84 -4.69
C GLN A 94 -0.76 -7.94 -4.60
N ALA A 95 0.42 -8.50 -4.35
CA ALA A 95 1.67 -7.76 -4.29
C ALA A 95 1.99 -7.07 -5.63
N LEU A 96 1.80 -7.77 -6.75
CA LEU A 96 1.98 -7.23 -8.10
C LEU A 96 1.04 -6.05 -8.36
N TYR A 97 -0.25 -6.21 -8.08
CA TYR A 97 -1.23 -5.15 -8.31
C TYR A 97 -0.94 -3.91 -7.45
N ARG A 98 -0.60 -4.11 -6.17
CA ARG A 98 -0.20 -3.03 -5.27
C ARG A 98 1.03 -2.29 -5.79
N GLY A 99 2.09 -3.00 -6.16
CA GLY A 99 3.30 -2.40 -6.71
C GLY A 99 3.06 -1.66 -8.03
N PHE A 100 2.14 -2.17 -8.86
CA PHE A 100 1.68 -1.46 -10.06
C PHE A 100 0.98 -0.14 -9.70
N LEU A 101 0.04 -0.15 -8.75
CA LEU A 101 -0.65 1.08 -8.32
C LEU A 101 0.33 2.10 -7.74
N GLU A 102 1.23 1.69 -6.84
CA GLU A 102 2.24 2.57 -6.25
C GLU A 102 3.07 3.27 -7.35
N LYS A 103 3.50 2.54 -8.39
CA LYS A 103 4.27 3.12 -9.51
C LYS A 103 3.43 3.93 -10.51
N ALA A 104 2.18 3.53 -10.75
CA ALA A 104 1.33 4.14 -11.77
C ALA A 104 0.64 5.42 -11.28
N ILE A 105 0.29 5.48 -9.99
CA ILE A 105 -0.47 6.59 -9.42
C ILE A 105 0.19 7.24 -8.20
N GLY A 106 1.26 6.67 -7.63
CA GLY A 106 1.92 7.22 -6.43
C GLY A 106 2.26 8.70 -6.56
N ASP A 107 3.01 9.07 -7.60
CA ASP A 107 3.37 10.46 -7.89
C ASP A 107 2.17 11.39 -8.04
N LYS A 108 1.06 10.88 -8.59
CA LYS A 108 -0.17 11.67 -8.78
C LYS A 108 -0.87 11.89 -7.45
N VAL A 109 -0.95 10.86 -6.62
CA VAL A 109 -1.58 10.91 -5.29
C VAL A 109 -0.78 11.82 -4.35
N GLU A 110 0.54 11.71 -4.33
CA GLU A 110 1.41 12.55 -3.48
C GLU A 110 1.28 14.04 -3.81
N LYS A 111 1.01 14.37 -5.08
CA LYS A 111 0.79 15.75 -5.53
C LYS A 111 -0.59 16.30 -5.16
N ILE A 112 -1.55 15.47 -4.74
CA ILE A 112 -2.85 15.93 -4.28
C ILE A 112 -2.66 16.63 -2.92
N LYS A 113 -2.69 17.96 -2.93
CA LYS A 113 -2.63 18.80 -1.74
C LYS A 113 -4.02 19.35 -1.44
N VAL A 114 -4.72 18.75 -0.48
CA VAL A 114 -5.94 19.34 0.06
C VAL A 114 -5.55 20.52 0.93
N ASN A 115 -5.99 21.72 0.58
CA ASN A 115 -5.76 22.90 1.40
C ASN A 115 -7.01 23.25 2.24
N GLU A 116 -6.78 23.96 3.33
CA GLU A 116 -7.81 24.29 4.31
C GLU A 116 -8.95 25.15 3.71
N LYS A 117 -8.66 25.95 2.68
CA LYS A 117 -9.67 26.74 1.96
C LYS A 117 -10.62 25.84 1.16
N GLU A 118 -10.09 24.88 0.43
CA GLU A 118 -10.89 23.89 -0.31
C GLU A 118 -11.71 23.02 0.63
N MET A 119 -11.12 22.55 1.72
CA MET A 119 -11.82 21.79 2.76
C MET A 119 -13.00 22.59 3.33
N ARG A 120 -12.76 23.84 3.74
CA ARG A 120 -13.82 24.72 4.25
C ARG A 120 -14.92 24.97 3.22
N ALA A 121 -14.54 25.21 1.96
CA ALA A 121 -15.50 25.43 0.88
C ALA A 121 -16.35 24.18 0.62
N PHE A 122 -15.77 22.99 0.74
CA PHE A 122 -16.49 21.72 0.63
C PHE A 122 -17.54 21.58 1.74
N TYR A 123 -17.17 21.72 3.01
CA TYR A 123 -18.11 21.60 4.13
C TYR A 123 -19.15 22.74 4.18
N SER A 124 -18.79 23.93 3.70
CA SER A 124 -19.77 25.04 3.57
C SER A 124 -20.84 24.73 2.53
N LYS A 125 -20.49 23.99 1.46
CA LYS A 125 -21.43 23.58 0.40
C LYS A 125 -22.14 22.26 0.72
N ASN A 126 -21.53 21.41 1.54
CA ASN A 126 -22.02 20.10 1.94
C ASN A 126 -22.12 20.07 3.47
N PRO A 127 -23.10 20.78 4.06
CA PRO A 127 -23.29 20.77 5.49
C PRO A 127 -23.59 19.35 5.95
N GLU A 128 -22.99 18.94 7.07
CA GLU A 128 -23.39 17.72 7.75
C GLU A 128 -24.77 17.92 8.35
N ILE A 129 -25.69 17.00 8.06
CA ILE A 129 -27.06 17.04 8.56
C ILE A 129 -27.22 15.84 9.48
N ARG A 130 -27.43 16.10 10.78
CA ARG A 130 -27.85 15.07 11.72
C ARG A 130 -29.31 14.74 11.49
N THR A 131 -29.63 13.46 11.33
CA THR A 131 -30.99 13.01 11.01
C THR A 131 -31.49 11.99 12.02
N SER A 132 -32.81 11.84 12.07
CA SER A 132 -33.43 10.75 12.81
C SER A 132 -34.51 10.10 11.95
N HIS A 133 -34.72 8.80 12.08
CA HIS A 133 -35.61 8.03 11.22
C HIS A 133 -36.61 7.13 11.96
N ILE A 134 -37.70 6.82 11.25
CA ILE A 134 -38.66 5.78 11.61
C ILE A 134 -38.66 4.74 10.49
N LEU A 135 -38.05 3.59 10.73
CA LEU A 135 -38.13 2.45 9.81
C LEU A 135 -39.44 1.68 9.94
N ILE A 136 -40.05 1.31 8.82
CA ILE A 136 -41.11 0.28 8.76
C ILE A 136 -40.56 -0.92 7.99
N SER A 137 -40.41 -2.04 8.69
CA SER A 137 -39.68 -3.20 8.17
C SER A 137 -40.55 -4.04 7.24
N VAL A 138 -39.95 -4.50 6.13
CA VAL A 138 -40.57 -5.42 5.17
C VAL A 138 -39.64 -6.60 4.95
N LYS A 139 -40.17 -7.82 4.93
CA LYS A 139 -39.36 -9.02 4.66
C LYS A 139 -38.79 -8.97 3.24
N PRO A 140 -37.57 -9.48 2.99
CA PRO A 140 -36.97 -9.49 1.64
C PRO A 140 -37.86 -10.15 0.58
N VAL A 141 -38.60 -11.20 0.96
CA VAL A 141 -39.51 -11.97 0.08
C VAL A 141 -40.98 -11.53 0.17
N ALA A 142 -41.26 -10.31 0.65
CA ALA A 142 -42.62 -9.83 0.79
C ALA A 142 -43.39 -9.84 -0.55
N THR A 143 -44.67 -10.12 -0.48
CA THR A 143 -45.61 -10.03 -1.60
C THR A 143 -45.92 -8.55 -1.93
N PRO A 144 -46.45 -8.26 -3.14
CA PRO A 144 -46.93 -6.91 -3.46
C PRO A 144 -47.96 -6.38 -2.45
N LYS A 145 -48.85 -7.24 -1.95
CA LYS A 145 -49.87 -6.87 -0.94
C LYS A 145 -49.23 -6.44 0.38
N GLU A 146 -48.23 -7.17 0.86
CA GLU A 146 -47.50 -6.84 2.09
C GLU A 146 -46.71 -5.53 1.95
N ARG A 147 -46.08 -5.30 0.79
CA ARG A 147 -45.42 -4.02 0.49
C ARG A 147 -46.40 -2.84 0.49
N THR A 148 -47.58 -3.02 -0.12
CA THR A 148 -48.63 -1.99 -0.11
C THR A 148 -49.12 -1.70 1.30
N ALA A 149 -49.35 -2.74 2.12
CA ALA A 149 -49.75 -2.57 3.51
C ALA A 149 -48.69 -1.83 4.35
N ALA A 150 -47.41 -2.19 4.19
CA ALA A 150 -46.31 -1.50 4.88
C ALA A 150 -46.19 -0.03 4.46
N ARG A 151 -46.35 0.26 3.16
CA ARG A 151 -46.38 1.65 2.66
C ARG A 151 -47.56 2.43 3.23
N GLN A 152 -48.73 1.81 3.30
CA GLN A 152 -49.92 2.44 3.87
C GLN A 152 -49.70 2.78 5.35
N ARG A 153 -49.19 1.83 6.15
CA ARG A 153 -48.81 2.05 7.55
C ARG A 153 -47.78 3.19 7.68
N ALA A 154 -46.77 3.22 6.82
CA ALA A 154 -45.75 4.28 6.82
C ALA A 154 -46.36 5.67 6.56
N MET A 155 -47.33 5.77 5.63
CA MET A 155 -48.02 7.03 5.32
C MET A 155 -48.95 7.50 6.44
N GLU A 156 -49.63 6.57 7.11
CA GLU A 156 -50.46 6.88 8.28
C GLU A 156 -49.59 7.42 9.43
N ILE A 157 -48.49 6.74 9.73
CA ILE A 157 -47.51 7.19 10.74
C ILE A 157 -46.92 8.54 10.34
N TYR A 158 -46.56 8.75 9.08
CA TYR A 158 -46.06 10.05 8.61
C TYR A 158 -47.08 11.18 8.86
N LYS A 159 -48.36 10.94 8.56
CA LYS A 159 -49.41 11.92 8.80
C LYS A 159 -49.57 12.23 10.29
N GLU A 160 -49.54 11.22 11.15
CA GLU A 160 -49.62 11.43 12.60
C GLU A 160 -48.39 12.18 13.12
N VAL A 161 -47.18 11.75 12.73
CA VAL A 161 -45.91 12.33 13.18
C VAL A 161 -45.79 13.79 12.75
N SER A 162 -46.19 14.12 11.52
CA SER A 162 -46.15 15.51 11.01
C SER A 162 -47.13 16.47 11.70
N GLN A 163 -48.18 15.94 12.35
CA GLN A 163 -49.18 16.73 13.06
C GLN A 163 -48.98 16.69 14.59
N SER A 164 -48.09 15.82 15.07
CA SER A 164 -47.89 15.57 16.49
C SER A 164 -47.11 16.70 17.17
N LYS A 165 -47.50 17.01 18.41
CA LYS A 165 -46.73 17.89 19.31
C LYS A 165 -45.74 17.13 20.18
N ARG A 166 -45.68 15.80 20.06
CA ARG A 166 -44.76 14.95 20.84
C ARG A 166 -43.34 15.06 20.27
N PRO A 167 -42.30 14.90 21.11
CA PRO A 167 -40.93 14.78 20.61
C PRO A 167 -40.80 13.65 19.57
N PHE A 168 -40.10 13.91 18.47
CA PHE A 168 -39.90 12.92 17.40
C PHE A 168 -39.29 11.62 17.93
N THR A 169 -38.34 11.73 18.87
CA THR A 169 -37.70 10.58 19.53
C THR A 169 -38.68 9.64 20.23
N ASP A 170 -39.78 10.17 20.78
CA ASP A 170 -40.81 9.35 21.43
C ASP A 170 -41.70 8.65 20.38
N LEU A 171 -41.92 9.31 19.25
CA LEU A 171 -42.64 8.74 18.11
C LEU A 171 -41.80 7.64 17.43
N VAL A 172 -40.47 7.79 17.37
CA VAL A 172 -39.56 6.73 16.93
C VAL A 172 -39.67 5.50 17.82
N LYS A 173 -39.64 5.68 19.15
CA LYS A 173 -39.83 4.61 20.13
C LYS A 173 -41.19 3.92 20.00
N LEU A 174 -42.21 4.62 19.54
CA LEU A 174 -43.54 4.04 19.34
C LEU A 174 -43.63 3.28 18.01
N TYR A 175 -43.15 3.89 16.93
CA TYR A 175 -43.51 3.48 15.57
C TYR A 175 -42.42 2.77 14.79
N SER A 176 -41.14 2.98 15.14
CA SER A 176 -40.06 2.40 14.35
C SER A 176 -39.89 0.91 14.61
N ASP A 177 -39.62 0.16 13.55
CA ASP A 177 -39.24 -1.24 13.58
C ASP A 177 -37.70 -1.43 13.60
N ASP A 178 -36.90 -0.35 13.59
CA ASP A 178 -35.43 -0.42 13.68
C ASP A 178 -34.95 -0.62 15.13
N SER A 179 -34.67 -1.85 15.52
CA SER A 179 -34.21 -2.15 16.88
C SER A 179 -32.86 -1.54 17.26
N THR A 180 -32.05 -1.13 16.29
CA THR A 180 -30.68 -0.64 16.52
C THR A 180 -30.67 0.82 16.98
N THR A 181 -31.46 1.67 16.33
CA THR A 181 -31.50 3.12 16.62
C THR A 181 -32.75 3.54 17.40
N LYS A 182 -33.79 2.70 17.48
CA LYS A 182 -35.05 3.05 18.16
C LYS A 182 -34.85 3.46 19.62
N ALA A 183 -33.93 2.82 20.34
CA ALA A 183 -33.64 3.15 21.73
C ALA A 183 -32.99 4.54 21.88
N THR A 184 -32.18 4.94 20.89
CA THR A 184 -31.50 6.25 20.81
C THR A 184 -32.32 7.29 20.05
N GLY A 185 -33.62 7.05 19.84
CA GLY A 185 -34.50 8.00 19.18
C GLY A 185 -34.27 8.12 17.68
N GLY A 186 -33.71 7.09 17.04
CA GLY A 186 -33.58 6.99 15.59
C GLY A 186 -32.38 7.72 15.00
N ASP A 187 -31.43 8.15 15.84
CA ASP A 187 -30.30 8.98 15.47
C ASP A 187 -29.34 8.29 14.48
N LEU A 188 -28.96 9.02 13.43
CA LEU A 188 -28.05 8.60 12.35
C LEU A 188 -26.95 9.65 12.11
#